data_AF-A0A9C7RQB4-F1
#
_entry.id   AF-A0A9C7RQB4-F1
#
_cell.length_a   1.000
_cell.length_b   1.000
_cell.length_c   1.000
_cell.angle_alpha   90.00
_cell.angle_beta   90.00
_cell.angle_gamma   90.00
#
_symmetry.space_group_name_H-M   'P 1'
#
loop_
_entity.id
_entity.type
_entity.pdbx_description
1 polymer ?
#
loop_
_entity_poly.entity_id
_entity_poly.type
_entity_poly.pdbx_seq_one_letter_code
_entity_poly.pdbx_strand_id
1 'polypeptide(L)'
;MMRDDLELLDFPKVMDQIKKYAYSSMGRELLDSFRPVLFPWDELKRLEEMIDYINKEGAPPIEGIEEVENIFKKLESGSLVDPPELLRIAYFLESSQRL
;
A
#
# COMPACT_ATOMS: atom_id res chain seq x y z
N MET A 1 -19.97 3.87 -14.99
CA MET A 1 -20.65 3.53 -13.73
C MET A 1 -20.69 4.80 -12.89
N MET A 2 -21.89 5.23 -12.47
CA MET A 2 -22.09 6.43 -11.67
C MET A 2 -21.80 6.13 -10.19
N ARG A 3 -21.58 7.16 -9.36
CA ARG A 3 -21.35 6.96 -7.90
C ARG A 3 -22.51 6.22 -7.25
N ASP A 4 -23.74 6.54 -7.68
CA ASP A 4 -24.96 5.96 -7.14
C ASP A 4 -25.07 4.45 -7.39
N ASP A 5 -24.51 3.96 -8.51
CA ASP A 5 -24.46 2.54 -8.84
C ASP A 5 -23.53 1.77 -7.88
N LEU A 6 -22.39 2.38 -7.50
CA LEU A 6 -21.42 1.78 -6.58
C LEU A 6 -21.96 1.71 -5.15
N GLU A 7 -22.66 2.75 -4.70
CA GLU A 7 -23.34 2.78 -3.41
C GLU A 7 -24.43 1.71 -3.35
N LEU A 8 -25.24 1.55 -4.41
CA LEU A 8 -26.28 0.52 -4.49
C LEU A 8 -25.70 -0.91 -4.37
N LEU A 9 -24.51 -1.12 -4.92
CA LEU A 9 -23.79 -2.39 -4.85
C LEU A 9 -23.01 -2.59 -3.55
N ASP A 10 -23.15 -1.68 -2.58
CA ASP A 10 -22.38 -1.68 -1.33
C ASP A 10 -20.86 -1.74 -1.54
N PHE A 11 -20.38 -1.24 -2.69
CA PHE A 11 -18.97 -1.28 -3.05
C PHE A 11 -18.05 -0.63 -1.99
N PRO A 12 -18.38 0.54 -1.40
CA PRO A 12 -17.57 1.11 -0.33
C PRO A 12 -17.41 0.17 0.87
N LYS A 13 -18.46 -0.57 1.25
CA LYS A 13 -18.40 -1.52 2.37
C LYS A 13 -17.50 -2.71 2.05
N VAL A 14 -17.52 -3.19 0.80
CA VAL A 14 -16.60 -4.24 0.34
C VAL A 14 -15.16 -3.76 0.43
N MET A 15 -14.87 -2.54 -0.06
CA MET A 15 -13.54 -1.96 0.02
C MET A 15 -13.07 -1.80 1.48
N ASP A 16 -13.95 -1.42 2.40
CA ASP A 16 -13.62 -1.34 3.82
C ASP A 16 -13.30 -2.70 4.45
N GLN A 17 -13.88 -3.80 3.97
CA GLN A 17 -13.46 -5.15 4.39
C GLN A 17 -12.08 -5.49 3.83
N ILE A 18 -11.82 -5.18 2.55
CA ILE A 18 -10.53 -5.45 1.90
C ILE A 18 -9.39 -4.68 2.58
N LYS A 19 -9.61 -3.42 2.97
CA LYS A 19 -8.60 -2.61 3.69
C LYS A 19 -8.07 -3.26 4.96
N LYS A 20 -8.83 -4.14 5.61
CA LYS A 20 -8.37 -4.87 6.81
C LYS A 20 -7.24 -5.84 6.52
N TYR A 21 -7.08 -6.24 5.27
CA TYR A 21 -6.02 -7.14 4.80
C TYR A 21 -4.82 -6.38 4.20
N ALA A 22 -4.91 -5.06 4.04
CA ALA A 22 -3.78 -4.26 3.58
C ALA A 22 -2.77 -4.04 4.70
N TYR A 23 -1.52 -4.46 4.44
CA TYR A 23 -0.42 -4.40 5.39
C TYR A 23 -0.09 -2.96 5.79
N SER A 24 0.23 -2.12 4.81
CA SER A 24 0.61 -0.71 5.02
C SER A 24 -0.59 0.24 5.01
N SER A 25 -0.45 1.38 5.69
CA SER A 25 -1.41 2.48 5.62
C SER A 25 -1.53 3.04 4.21
N MET A 26 -0.41 3.22 3.49
CA MET A 26 -0.39 3.58 2.07
C MET A 26 -1.21 2.61 1.19
N GLY A 27 -1.15 1.30 1.47
CA GLY A 27 -1.99 0.32 0.77
C GLY A 27 -3.48 0.49 1.06
N ARG A 28 -3.84 0.89 2.29
CA ARG A 28 -5.24 1.20 2.67
C ARG A 28 -5.73 2.48 1.98
N GLU A 29 -4.90 3.51 1.92
CA GLU A 29 -5.20 4.77 1.24
C GLU A 29 -5.35 4.57 -0.27
N LEU A 30 -4.52 3.71 -0.89
CA LEU A 30 -4.67 3.35 -2.30
C LEU A 30 -6.07 2.76 -2.58
N LEU A 31 -6.60 1.95 -1.66
CA LEU A 31 -7.93 1.36 -1.77
C LEU A 31 -9.08 2.39 -1.70
N ASP A 32 -8.88 3.57 -1.11
CA ASP A 32 -9.87 4.66 -1.15
C ASP A 32 -10.10 5.19 -2.56
N SER A 33 -9.02 5.22 -3.35
CA SER A 33 -9.03 5.66 -4.75
C SER A 33 -9.43 4.56 -5.73
N PHE A 34 -9.51 3.30 -5.28
CA PHE A 34 -9.74 2.15 -6.15
C PHE A 34 -11.13 2.21 -6.82
N ARG A 35 -11.18 1.99 -8.13
CA ARG A 35 -12.42 1.97 -8.91
C ARG A 35 -12.43 0.75 -9.83
N PRO A 36 -13.60 0.13 -10.07
CA PRO A 36 -13.70 -0.95 -11.03
C PRO A 36 -13.26 -0.50 -12.42
N VAL A 37 -12.43 -1.31 -13.07
CA VAL A 37 -11.92 -1.08 -14.43
C VAL A 37 -12.56 -2.08 -15.40
N LEU A 38 -12.78 -1.65 -16.64
CA LEU A 38 -13.45 -2.48 -17.65
C LEU A 38 -12.56 -3.61 -18.20
N PHE A 39 -11.24 -3.39 -18.20
CA PHE A 39 -10.27 -4.31 -18.79
C PHE A 39 -9.11 -4.55 -17.80
N PRO A 40 -9.33 -5.34 -16.72
CA PRO A 40 -8.38 -5.50 -15.61
C PRO A 40 -7.23 -6.47 -15.91
N TRP A 41 -6.95 -6.78 -17.18
CA TRP A 41 -6.14 -7.94 -17.54
C TRP A 41 -4.70 -7.83 -17.06
N ASP A 42 -4.12 -6.62 -17.13
CA ASP A 42 -2.76 -6.36 -16.66
C ASP A 42 -2.69 -6.42 -15.12
N GLU A 43 -3.70 -5.90 -14.43
CA GLU A 43 -3.82 -5.96 -12.97
C GLU A 43 -3.99 -7.40 -12.48
N LEU A 44 -4.84 -8.19 -13.13
CA LEU A 44 -5.05 -9.59 -12.81
C LEU A 44 -3.78 -10.40 -13.03
N LYS A 45 -3.06 -10.16 -14.13
CA LYS A 45 -1.78 -10.82 -14.38
C LYS A 45 -0.75 -10.51 -13.30
N ARG A 46 -0.62 -9.24 -12.90
CA ARG A 46 0.28 -8.84 -11.79
C ARG A 46 -0.13 -9.48 -10.46
N LEU A 47 -1.43 -9.61 -10.22
CA LEU A 47 -1.95 -10.27 -9.02
C LEU A 47 -1.61 -11.76 -9.01
N GLU A 48 -1.79 -12.45 -10.14
CA GLU A 48 -1.41 -13.86 -10.30
C GLU A 48 0.10 -14.04 -10.06
N GLU A 49 0.94 -13.21 -10.68
CA GLU A 49 2.40 -13.24 -10.46
C GLU A 49 2.78 -13.07 -8.98
N MET A 50 2.10 -12.16 -8.26
CA MET A 50 2.33 -11.95 -6.82
C MET A 50 1.84 -13.14 -5.97
N ILE A 51 0.69 -13.72 -6.31
CA ILE A 51 0.17 -14.92 -5.62
C ILE A 51 1.16 -16.08 -5.79
N ASP A 52 1.66 -16.30 -7.01
CA ASP A 52 2.63 -17.34 -7.31
C ASP A 52 3.95 -17.12 -6.55
N TYR A 53 4.43 -15.88 -6.50
CA TYR A 53 5.59 -15.50 -5.70
C TYR A 53 5.36 -15.85 -4.22
N ILE A 54 4.24 -15.42 -3.63
CA ILE A 54 3.94 -15.66 -2.21
C ILE A 54 3.84 -17.16 -1.91
N ASN A 55 3.22 -17.94 -2.80
CA ASN A 55 3.11 -19.39 -2.64
C ASN A 55 4.47 -20.10 -2.68
N LYS A 56 5.43 -19.55 -3.44
CA LYS A 56 6.75 -20.16 -3.66
C LYS A 56 7.79 -19.69 -2.64
N GLU A 57 7.88 -18.39 -2.42
CA GLU A 57 8.95 -17.72 -1.66
C GLU A 57 8.47 -17.23 -0.28
N GLY A 58 7.16 -17.23 -0.03
CA GLY A 58 6.55 -16.65 1.18
C GLY A 58 6.23 -15.17 1.03
N ALA A 59 5.81 -14.54 2.13
CA ALA A 59 5.45 -13.12 2.11
C ALA A 59 6.68 -12.24 1.75
N PRO A 60 6.54 -11.26 0.83
CA PRO A 60 7.62 -10.33 0.55
C PRO A 60 7.98 -9.53 1.80
N PRO A 61 9.24 -9.06 1.94
CA PRO A 61 9.73 -8.34 3.11
C PRO A 61 9.23 -6.89 3.14
N ILE A 62 7.91 -6.71 3.12
CA ILE A 62 7.23 -5.41 3.09
C ILE A 62 7.08 -4.80 4.48
N GLU A 63 7.58 -5.46 5.53
CA GLU A 63 7.42 -5.02 6.91
C GLU A 63 7.98 -3.63 7.21
N GLY A 64 9.04 -3.20 6.53
CA GLY A 64 9.59 -1.86 6.66
C GLY A 64 9.13 -0.86 5.62
N ILE A 65 8.13 -1.18 4.79
CA ILE A 65 7.44 -0.15 3.99
C ILE A 65 6.53 0.65 4.92
N GLU A 66 7.15 1.37 5.86
CA GLU A 66 6.51 2.38 6.68
C GLU A 66 6.44 3.70 5.90
N GLU A 67 5.45 4.52 6.24
CA GLU A 67 5.36 5.88 5.73
C GLU A 67 6.44 6.78 6.34
N VAL A 68 7.52 6.94 5.59
CA VAL A 68 8.59 7.91 5.86
C VAL A 68 8.34 9.26 5.20
N GLU A 69 7.24 9.41 4.42
CA GLU A 69 6.91 10.64 3.68
C GLU A 69 6.82 11.87 4.59
N ASN A 70 6.21 11.72 5.76
CA ASN A 70 6.11 12.81 6.74
C ASN A 70 7.48 13.24 7.28
N ILE A 71 8.42 12.29 7.41
CA ILE A 71 9.80 12.57 7.84
C ILE A 71 10.54 13.34 6.73
N PHE A 72 10.34 12.96 5.46
CA PHE A 72 10.89 13.69 4.32
C PHE A 72 10.32 15.11 4.21
N LYS A 73 9.00 15.30 4.35
CA LYS A 73 8.38 16.64 4.39
C LYS A 73 8.95 17.50 5.51
N LYS A 74 9.21 16.92 6.69
CA LYS A 74 9.85 17.59 7.83
C LYS A 74 11.27 18.04 7.45
N LEU A 75 12.08 17.18 6.85
CA LEU A 75 13.43 17.52 6.38
C LEU A 75 13.42 18.62 5.31
N GLU A 76 12.51 18.54 4.32
CA GLU A 76 12.36 19.55 3.25
C GLU A 76 11.98 20.93 3.80
N SER A 77 11.22 20.97 4.90
CA SER A 77 10.88 22.22 5.59
C SER A 77 12.05 22.85 6.36
N GLY A 78 13.22 22.19 6.40
CA GLY A 78 14.38 22.61 7.20
C GLY A 78 14.27 22.25 8.68
N SER A 79 13.28 21.44 9.06
CA SER A 79 13.11 20.98 10.44
C SER A 79 14.08 19.83 10.75
N LEU A 80 14.51 19.75 12.00
CA LEU A 80 15.35 18.64 12.48
C LEU A 80 14.50 17.38 12.66
N VAL A 81 15.11 16.21 12.41
CA VAL A 81 14.51 14.91 12.67
C VAL A 81 15.09 14.30 13.94
N ASP A 82 14.25 13.59 14.68
CA ASP A 82 14.63 12.93 15.91
C ASP A 82 15.27 11.56 15.61
N PRO A 83 16.13 11.03 16.49
CA PRO A 83 16.76 9.73 16.28
C PRO A 83 15.79 8.58 15.93
N PRO A 84 14.59 8.46 16.52
CA PRO A 84 13.62 7.44 16.11
C PRO A 84 13.14 7.61 14.66
N GLU A 85 12.97 8.83 14.17
CA GLU A 85 12.58 9.09 12.78
C GLU A 85 13.70 8.65 11.81
N LEU A 86 14.97 8.88 12.17
CA LEU A 86 16.11 8.39 11.40
C LEU A 86 16.17 6.86 11.35
N LEU A 87 15.87 6.18 12.46
CA LEU A 87 15.81 4.72 12.51
C LEU A 87 14.69 4.17 11.61
N ARG A 88 13.54 4.86 11.52
CA ARG A 88 12.46 4.48 10.60
C ARG A 88 12.88 4.61 9.14
N ILE A 89 13.62 5.67 8.78
CA ILE A 89 14.24 5.79 7.44
C ILE A 89 15.22 4.63 7.18
N ALA A 90 16.08 4.31 8.14
CA ALA A 90 17.04 3.21 7.99
C ALA A 90 16.33 1.86 7.77
N TYR A 91 15.29 1.58 8.56
CA TYR A 91 14.49 0.37 8.45
C TYR A 91 13.74 0.27 7.10
N PHE A 92 13.21 1.39 6.61
CA PHE A 92 12.62 1.48 5.28
C PHE A 92 13.63 1.15 4.18
N LEU A 93 14.84 1.70 4.25
CA LEU A 93 15.89 1.42 3.28
C LEU A 93 16.38 -0.04 3.33
N GLU A 94 16.53 -0.61 4.52
CA GLU A 94 16.92 -2.02 4.70
C GLU A 94 15.87 -2.97 4.09
N SER A 95 14.60 -2.71 4.36
CA SER A 95 13.50 -3.53 3.82
C SER A 95 13.41 -3.40 2.30
N SER A 96 13.63 -2.19 1.77
CA SER A 96 13.66 -1.93 0.33
C SER A 96 14.78 -2.66 -0.41
N GLN A 97 15.89 -3.02 0.25
CA GLN A 97 16.97 -3.81 -0.37
C GLN A 97 16.61 -5.30 -0.54
N ARG A 98 15.60 -5.78 0.19
CA ARG A 98 15.19 -7.18 0.19
C ARG A 98 14.03 -7.47 -0.77
N LEU A 99 13.44 -6.41 -1.36
CA LEU A 99 12.41 -6.47 -2.41
C LEU A 99 13.03 -6.67 -3.79
#